data_AF-A0A967RZQ0-F1
#
_entry.id   AF-A0A967RZQ0-F1
#
_cell.length_a   1.000
_cell.length_b   1.000
_cell.length_c   1.000
_cell.angle_alpha   90.00
_cell.angle_beta   90.00
_cell.angle_gamma   90.00
#
_symmetry.space_group_name_H-M   'P 1'
#
loop_
_entity.id
_entity.type
_entity.pdbx_description
1 polymer ?
#
loop_
_entity_poly.entity_id
_entity_poly.type
_entity_poly.pdbx_seq_one_letter_code
_entity_poly.pdbx_strand_id
1 'polypeptide(L)'
;MARTFAQLGRLPEGPTSEIDLEEMLRSLVASDLPRTIRGTVDASEAVPRVRGHLEALSRAFRNLLGNAVEALADRPDGRIEVTIASR
;
A
#
# COMPACT_ATOMS: atom_id res chain seq x y z
N MET A 1 14.22 -8.58 -2.18
CA MET A 1 13.92 -9.02 -3.56
C MET A 1 13.17 -7.98 -4.41
N ALA A 2 13.11 -6.69 -4.04
CA ALA A 2 12.33 -5.68 -4.77
C ALA A 2 13.07 -4.96 -5.93
N ARG A 3 14.39 -5.11 -6.06
CA ARG A 3 15.17 -4.32 -7.05
C ARG A 3 15.04 -4.82 -8.49
N THR A 4 14.63 -6.08 -8.69
CA THR A 4 14.62 -6.73 -10.02
C THR A 4 13.23 -6.79 -10.67
N PHE A 5 12.13 -6.55 -9.94
CA PHE A 5 10.76 -6.75 -10.46
C PHE A 5 10.06 -5.50 -11.00
N ALA A 6 10.53 -4.29 -10.67
CA ALA A 6 9.90 -3.06 -11.15
C ALA A 6 9.92 -2.91 -12.68
N GLN A 7 10.84 -3.59 -13.37
CA GLN A 7 10.98 -3.55 -14.83
C GLN A 7 10.16 -4.61 -15.59
N LEU A 8 9.51 -5.56 -14.88
CA LEU A 8 8.75 -6.67 -15.47
C LEU A 8 7.23 -6.54 -15.27
N GLY A 9 6.75 -5.42 -14.72
CA GLY A 9 5.33 -5.18 -14.53
C GLY A 9 4.61 -5.02 -15.87
N ARG A 10 3.55 -5.82 -16.09
CA ARG A 10 2.57 -5.51 -17.14
C ARG A 10 2.02 -4.10 -16.91
N LEU A 11 1.90 -3.32 -17.98
CA LEU A 11 1.20 -2.04 -17.92
C LEU A 11 -0.20 -2.26 -17.34
N PRO A 12 -0.68 -1.37 -16.46
CA PRO A 12 -2.07 -1.39 -16.03
C PRO A 12 -3.00 -1.31 -17.24
N GLU A 13 -4.01 -2.18 -17.28
CA GLU A 13 -5.04 -2.18 -18.31
C GLU A 13 -6.39 -1.74 -17.70
N GLY A 14 -7.36 -1.41 -18.56
CA GLY A 14 -8.70 -1.02 -18.14
C GLY A 14 -8.87 0.48 -17.85
N PRO A 15 -10.05 0.91 -17.38
CA PRO A 15 -10.36 2.31 -17.16
C PRO A 15 -9.65 2.86 -15.90
N THR A 16 -9.36 4.16 -15.92
CA THR A 16 -8.93 4.89 -14.72
C THR A 16 -10.13 5.43 -13.95
N SER A 17 -9.98 5.56 -12.64
CA SER A 17 -10.96 6.18 -11.74
C SER A 17 -10.28 7.18 -10.80
N GLU A 18 -11.08 8.06 -10.20
CA GLU A 18 -10.63 8.85 -9.05
C GLU A 18 -10.51 7.90 -7.85
N ILE A 19 -9.33 7.86 -7.23
CA ILE A 19 -9.00 6.97 -6.13
C ILE A 19 -8.77 7.79 -4.87
N ASP A 20 -9.50 7.44 -3.82
CA ASP A 20 -9.19 7.88 -2.46
C ASP A 20 -8.08 6.99 -1.90
N LEU A 21 -6.87 7.56 -1.78
CA LEU A 21 -5.70 6.81 -1.34
C LEU A 21 -5.80 6.40 0.13
N GLU A 22 -6.39 7.25 0.97
CA GLU A 22 -6.54 6.95 2.38
C GLU A 22 -7.47 5.76 2.57
N GLU A 23 -8.64 5.79 1.93
CA GLU A 23 -9.61 4.70 2.01
C GLU A 23 -9.02 3.37 1.49
N MET A 24 -8.37 3.41 0.32
CA MET A 24 -7.72 2.24 -0.28
C MET A 24 -6.66 1.65 0.66
N LEU A 25 -5.76 2.49 1.21
CA LEU A 25 -4.68 2.03 2.07
C LEU A 25 -5.18 1.54 3.43
N ARG A 26 -6.19 2.20 4.02
CA ARG A 26 -6.84 1.73 5.25
C ARG A 26 -7.46 0.35 5.05
N SER A 27 -8.15 0.14 3.93
CA SER A 27 -8.74 -1.15 3.57
C SER A 27 -7.66 -2.24 3.47
N LEU A 28 -6.58 -1.98 2.73
CA LEU A 28 -5.47 -2.94 2.58
C LEU A 28 -4.77 -3.26 3.90
N VAL A 29 -4.47 -2.24 4.71
CA VAL A 29 -3.82 -2.43 6.03
C VAL A 29 -4.71 -3.26 6.96
N ALA A 30 -6.02 -3.07 6.91
CA ALA A 30 -6.97 -3.83 7.72
C ALA A 30 -7.12 -5.29 7.24
N SER A 31 -7.04 -5.55 5.93
CA SER A 31 -7.29 -6.89 5.37
C SER A 31 -6.05 -7.76 5.23
N ASP A 32 -4.88 -7.18 4.96
CA ASP A 32 -3.71 -7.92 4.46
C ASP A 32 -2.60 -8.11 5.50
N LEU A 33 -2.66 -7.44 6.65
CA LEU A 33 -1.66 -7.60 7.69
C LEU A 33 -1.93 -8.81 8.59
N PRO A 34 -0.91 -9.61 8.93
CA PRO A 34 -1.01 -10.64 9.97
C PRO A 34 -1.39 -10.03 11.31
N ARG A 35 -2.11 -10.78 12.15
CA ARG A 35 -2.53 -10.35 13.50
C ARG A 35 -1.37 -9.96 14.43
N THR A 36 -0.17 -10.43 14.13
CA THR A 36 1.06 -10.14 14.89
C THR A 36 1.67 -8.78 14.56
N ILE A 37 1.22 -8.11 13.49
CA ILE A 37 1.76 -6.81 13.05
C ILE A 37 0.69 -5.73 13.23
N ARG A 38 1.07 -4.61 13.83
CA ARG A 38 0.21 -3.43 13.96
C ARG A 38 0.37 -2.52 12.75
N GLY A 39 -0.72 -2.20 12.07
CA GLY A 39 -0.74 -1.27 10.95
C GLY A 39 -1.46 0.04 11.29
N THR A 40 -0.89 1.17 10.88
CA THR A 40 -1.57 2.47 10.95
C THR A 40 -1.45 3.21 9.63
N VAL A 41 -2.53 3.89 9.23
CA VAL A 41 -2.55 4.82 8.09
C VAL A 41 -2.83 6.21 8.63
N ASP A 42 -1.93 7.14 8.31
CA ASP A 42 -2.04 8.55 8.60
C ASP A 42 -2.04 9.35 7.28
N ALA A 43 -3.02 10.23 7.12
CA ALA A 43 -3.20 11.01 5.91
C ALA A 43 -3.47 12.46 6.30
N SER A 44 -2.76 13.39 5.66
CA SER A 44 -3.05 14.81 5.81
C SER A 44 -4.45 15.14 5.23
N GLU A 45 -5.17 16.07 5.85
CA GLU A 45 -6.49 16.54 5.36
C GLU A 45 -6.46 17.04 3.91
N ALA A 46 -5.28 17.42 3.41
CA ALA A 46 -5.08 17.97 2.06
C ALA A 46 -4.71 16.92 1.01
N VAL A 47 -4.79 15.61 1.29
CA VAL A 47 -4.42 14.58 0.31
C VAL A 47 -5.44 14.57 -0.85
N PRO A 48 -5.02 14.87 -2.10
CA PRO A 48 -5.92 14.84 -3.24
C PRO A 48 -6.24 13.41 -3.65
N ARG A 49 -7.40 13.22 -4.28
CA ARG A 49 -7.71 11.99 -5.02
C ARG A 49 -6.74 11.83 -6.19
N VAL A 50 -6.38 10.60 -6.48
CA VAL A 50 -5.47 10.27 -7.58
C VAL A 50 -6.24 9.58 -8.69
N ARG A 51 -6.11 10.09 -9.91
CA ARG A 51 -6.66 9.41 -11.09
C ARG A 51 -5.74 8.28 -11.53
N GLY A 52 -6.23 7.03 -11.51
CA GLY A 52 -5.41 5.88 -11.85
C GLY A 52 -6.17 4.56 -11.94
N HIS A 53 -5.42 3.45 -12.05
CA HIS A 53 -5.97 2.10 -12.10
C HIS A 53 -5.99 1.52 -10.68
N LEU A 54 -7.18 1.45 -10.06
CA LEU A 54 -7.35 1.04 -8.67
C LEU A 54 -6.70 -0.33 -8.38
N GLU A 55 -6.95 -1.31 -9.25
CA GLU A 55 -6.41 -2.67 -9.10
C GLU A 55 -4.88 -2.70 -9.16
N ALA A 56 -4.30 -1.97 -10.11
CA ALA A 56 -2.85 -1.93 -10.27
C ALA A 56 -2.17 -1.24 -9.08
N LEU A 57 -2.77 -0.13 -8.61
CA LEU A 57 -2.26 0.59 -7.44
C LEU A 57 -2.41 -0.23 -6.16
N SER A 58 -3.56 -0.87 -5.96
CA SER A 58 -3.79 -1.80 -4.85
C SER A 58 -2.76 -2.91 -4.84
N ARG A 59 -2.51 -3.54 -6.00
CA ARG A 59 -1.47 -4.58 -6.15
C ARG A 59 -0.09 -4.07 -5.79
N ALA A 60 0.27 -2.87 -6.24
CA ALA A 60 1.56 -2.26 -5.91
C ALA A 60 1.73 -2.10 -4.39
N PHE A 61 0.71 -1.58 -3.69
CA PHE A 61 0.75 -1.44 -2.24
C PHE A 61 0.73 -2.77 -1.49
N ARG A 62 -0.03 -3.78 -1.95
CA ARG A 62 0.04 -5.14 -1.39
C ARG A 62 1.44 -5.72 -1.45
N ASN A 63 2.14 -5.51 -2.56
CA ASN A 63 3.54 -5.94 -2.69
C ASN A 63 4.45 -5.22 -1.68
N LEU A 64 4.24 -3.91 -1.47
CA LEU A 64 5.00 -3.15 -0.46
C LEU A 64 4.71 -3.62 0.97
N LEU A 65 3.44 -3.83 1.30
CA LEU A 65 3.02 -4.37 2.61
C LEU A 65 3.59 -5.77 2.84
N GLY A 66 3.53 -6.65 1.84
CA GLY A 66 4.13 -7.99 1.90
C GLY A 66 5.63 -7.94 2.19
N ASN A 67 6.38 -7.08 1.47
CA ASN A 67 7.80 -6.88 1.73
C ASN A 67 8.07 -6.38 3.16
N ALA A 68 7.22 -5.49 3.69
CA ALA A 68 7.35 -4.97 5.05
C ALA A 68 7.04 -6.05 6.11
N VAL A 69 6.02 -6.88 5.87
CA VAL A 69 5.68 -8.02 6.72
C VAL A 69 6.83 -9.03 6.77
N GLU A 70 7.40 -9.39 5.62
CA GLU A 70 8.56 -10.28 5.53
C GLU A 70 9.75 -9.72 6.33
N ALA A 71 10.01 -8.41 6.24
CA ALA A 71 11.09 -7.76 6.97
C ALA A 71 10.87 -7.75 8.51
N LEU A 72 9.63 -7.94 8.97
CA LEU A 72 9.23 -7.92 10.37
C LEU A 72 8.99 -9.33 10.95
N ALA A 73 9.17 -10.40 10.18
CA ALA A 73 8.75 -11.76 10.54
C ALA A 73 9.27 -12.23 11.93
N ASP A 74 10.47 -11.83 12.32
CA ASP A 74 11.11 -12.24 13.58
C ASP A 74 11.01 -11.18 14.70
N ARG A 75 10.10 -10.20 14.57
CA ARG A 75 9.93 -9.10 15.53
C ARG A 75 8.61 -9.24 16.29
N PRO A 76 8.65 -9.42 17.63
CA PRO A 76 7.44 -9.67 18.43
C PRO A 76 6.46 -8.48 18.50
N ASP A 77 6.88 -7.28 18.08
CA ASP A 77 6.08 -6.06 18.05
C ASP A 77 6.22 -5.31 16.72
N GLY A 78 6.12 -6.04 15.60
CA GLY A 78 6.21 -5.45 14.27
C GLY A 78 5.16 -4.34 14.05
N ARG A 79 5.59 -3.18 13.56
CA ARG A 79 4.72 -2.06 13.21
C ARG A 79 4.97 -1.60 11.78
N ILE A 80 3.89 -1.37 11.04
CA ILE A 80 3.91 -0.75 9.72
C ILE A 80 3.12 0.57 9.82
N GLU A 81 3.80 1.67 9.50
CA GLU A 81 3.21 3.01 9.44
C GLU A 81 3.17 3.46 7.98
N VAL A 82 1.98 3.83 7.52
CA VAL A 82 1.78 4.38 6.18
C VAL A 82 1.37 5.84 6.33
N THR A 83 2.15 6.75 5.74
CA THR A 83 1.87 8.19 5.79
C THR A 83 1.63 8.72 4.39
N ILE A 84 0.55 9.48 4.21
CA ILE A 84 0.19 10.15 2.96
C ILE A 84 0.28 11.65 3.17
N ALA A 85 1.16 12.31 2.41
CA ALA A 85 1.37 13.75 2.49
C ALA A 85 1.36 14.35 1.09
N SER A 86 0.63 15.47 0.92
CA SER A 86 0.83 16.34 -0.25
C SER A 86 2.08 17.18 -0.03
N ARG A 87 2.84 17.41 -1.11
CA ARG A 87 3.89 18.44 -1.13
C ARG A 87 3.30 19.83 -1.18
#